data_AF-L8X423-F1
#
_entry.id   AF-L8X423-F1
#
_cell.length_a   1.000
_cell.length_b   1.000
_cell.length_c   1.000
_cell.angle_alpha   90.00
_cell.angle_beta   90.00
_cell.angle_gamma   90.00
#
_symmetry.space_group_name_H-M   'P 1'
#
loop_
_entity.id
_entity.type
_entity.pdbx_description
1 polymer ?
#
loop_
_entity_poly.entity_id
_entity_poly.type
_entity_poly.pdbx_seq_one_letter_code
_entity_poly.pdbx_strand_id
1 'polypeptide(L)'
;MSYRSALRNYVLSKPEDLGSDILLSESERCITIFDKFPKAMFHFLILPKLDKTVTAGVTTNLSTFLRWDKQVAFEYLHYMKSDAEAAKLMIEDEMTKQHGFQWDVFIGFHAVPSMGE
;
A
#
# COMPACT_ATOMS: atom_id res chain seq x y z
N MET A 1 -5.17 4.99 21.00
CA MET A 1 -4.67 5.19 19.62
C MET A 1 -5.85 5.19 18.69
N SER A 2 -6.05 6.25 17.91
CA SER A 2 -7.06 6.22 16.84
C SER A 2 -6.56 5.26 15.77
N TYR A 3 -7.35 4.24 15.40
CA TYR A 3 -6.98 3.32 14.33
C TYR A 3 -6.72 4.07 13.01
N ARG A 4 -7.35 5.24 12.82
CA ARG A 4 -7.25 6.08 11.61
C ARG A 4 -5.83 6.51 11.26
N SER A 5 -4.93 6.61 12.25
CA SER A 5 -3.54 7.04 12.06
C SER A 5 -2.54 5.88 12.02
N ALA A 6 -2.99 4.61 12.10
CA ALA A 6 -2.10 3.46 12.21
C ALA A 6 -1.23 3.28 10.95
N LEU A 7 -1.79 3.51 9.76
CA LEU A 7 -1.04 3.42 8.50
C LEU A 7 0.08 4.47 8.43
N ARG A 8 -0.17 5.67 8.97
CA ARG A 8 0.84 6.72 9.07
C ARG A 8 2.03 6.29 9.92
N ASN A 9 1.79 5.57 11.02
CA ASN A 9 2.87 5.07 11.86
C ASN A 9 3.74 4.06 11.09
N TYR A 10 3.15 3.18 10.29
CA TYR A 10 3.94 2.24 9.49
C TYR A 10 4.87 2.93 8.50
N VAL A 11 4.39 3.99 7.85
CA VAL A 11 5.20 4.73 6.87
C VAL A 11 6.28 5.60 7.52
N LEU A 12 6.07 6.02 8.77
CA LEU A 12 7.06 6.81 9.53
C LEU A 12 8.10 5.94 10.25
N SER A 13 7.77 4.69 10.54
CA SER A 13 8.72 3.71 11.07
C SER A 13 9.75 3.33 10.01
N LYS A 14 10.95 2.94 10.45
CA LYS A 14 11.86 2.30 9.51
C LYS A 14 11.31 0.92 9.14
N PRO A 15 11.42 0.50 7.89
CA PRO A 15 10.93 -0.82 7.46
C PRO A 15 11.56 -1.98 8.24
N GLU A 16 12.83 -1.87 8.64
CA GLU A 16 13.53 -2.83 9.52
C GLU A 16 12.89 -2.97 10.92
N ASP A 17 12.17 -1.95 11.38
CA ASP A 17 11.43 -1.96 12.64
C ASP A 17 10.01 -2.56 12.49
N LEU A 18 9.54 -2.74 11.26
CA LEU A 18 8.28 -3.43 10.98
C LEU A 18 8.53 -4.94 11.02
N GLY A 19 7.77 -5.65 11.85
CA GLY A 19 7.84 -7.11 11.88
C GLY A 19 7.52 -7.74 10.51
N SER A 20 8.04 -8.93 10.26
CA SER A 20 7.76 -9.70 9.04
C SER A 20 6.30 -10.15 8.92
N ASP A 21 5.53 -10.07 10.00
CA ASP A 21 4.08 -10.26 10.05
C ASP A 21 3.31 -9.02 9.55
N ILE A 22 3.99 -7.88 9.40
CA ILE A 22 3.42 -6.61 8.94
C ILE A 22 3.97 -6.25 7.57
N LEU A 23 5.30 -6.23 7.41
CA LEU A 23 5.96 -5.82 6.17
C LEU A 23 6.09 -7.01 5.22
N LEU A 24 5.45 -6.93 4.06
CA LEU A 24 5.61 -7.90 2.97
C LEU A 24 6.83 -7.55 2.11
N SER A 25 6.96 -6.29 1.72
CA SER A 25 8.07 -5.83 0.88
C SER A 25 8.28 -4.32 0.97
N GLU A 26 9.47 -3.89 0.59
CA GLU A 26 9.87 -2.49 0.55
C GLU A 26 10.48 -2.16 -0.82
N SER A 27 10.06 -1.05 -1.42
CA SER A 27 10.66 -0.47 -2.63
C SER A 27 11.29 0.89 -2.32
N GLU A 28 11.87 1.56 -3.30
CA GLU A 28 12.42 2.92 -3.10
C GLU A 28 11.34 3.89 -2.60
N ARG A 29 10.11 3.76 -3.10
CA ARG A 29 9.03 4.75 -2.93
C ARG A 29 7.82 4.27 -2.15
N CYS A 30 7.68 2.97 -1.91
CA CYS A 30 6.54 2.44 -1.17
C CYS A 30 6.97 1.38 -0.15
N ILE A 31 6.05 1.08 0.76
CA ILE A 31 6.04 -0.17 1.53
C ILE A 31 4.78 -0.95 1.18
N THR A 32 4.88 -2.26 1.12
CA THR A 32 3.73 -3.17 0.98
C THR A 32 3.56 -3.91 2.30
N ILE A 33 2.37 -3.85 2.88
CA ILE A 33 2.08 -4.46 4.18
C ILE A 33 0.88 -5.41 4.11
N PHE A 34 0.85 -6.36 5.03
CA PHE A 34 -0.33 -7.17 5.31
C PHE A 34 -1.43 -6.32 5.96
N ASP A 35 -2.67 -6.41 5.48
CA ASP A 35 -3.80 -5.78 6.17
C ASP A 35 -4.12 -6.57 7.45
N LYS A 36 -4.24 -5.88 8.57
CA LYS A 36 -4.58 -6.47 9.87
C LYS A 36 -6.02 -7.02 9.92
N PHE A 37 -6.92 -6.48 9.10
CA PHE A 37 -8.34 -6.84 9.03
C PHE A 37 -8.72 -7.18 7.58
N PRO A 38 -8.15 -8.26 7.01
CA PRO A 38 -8.27 -8.58 5.60
C PRO A 38 -9.73 -8.81 5.20
N LYS A 39 -10.10 -8.31 4.01
CA LYS A 39 -11.45 -8.46 3.44
C LYS A 39 -11.55 -9.54 2.37
N ALA A 40 -10.43 -10.19 2.08
CA ALA A 40 -10.26 -11.30 1.15
C ALA A 40 -9.16 -12.24 1.69
N MET A 41 -8.98 -13.41 1.08
CA MET A 41 -7.93 -14.36 1.47
C MET A 41 -6.53 -13.72 1.40
N PHE A 42 -6.29 -12.89 0.39
CA PHE A 42 -5.10 -12.07 0.26
C PHE A 42 -5.53 -10.60 0.22
N HIS A 43 -5.06 -9.80 1.16
CA HIS A 43 -5.37 -8.38 1.21
C HIS A 43 -4.15 -7.60 1.73
N PHE A 44 -3.51 -6.88 0.82
CA PHE A 44 -2.30 -6.12 1.08
C PHE A 44 -2.54 -4.64 0.81
N LEU A 45 -1.78 -3.79 1.51
CA LEU A 45 -1.83 -2.34 1.36
C LEU A 45 -0.48 -1.84 0.87
N ILE A 46 -0.51 -1.01 -0.16
CA ILE A 46 0.68 -0.33 -0.68
C ILE A 46 0.60 1.12 -0.23
N LEU A 47 1.60 1.55 0.52
CA LEU A 47 1.65 2.87 1.12
C LEU A 47 2.85 3.63 0.56
N PRO A 48 2.67 4.83 -0.03
CA PRO A 48 3.79 5.65 -0.46
C PRO A 48 4.60 6.08 0.76
N LYS A 49 5.92 6.01 0.67
CA LYS A 49 6.83 6.53 1.69
C LYS A 49 6.71 8.05 1.76
N LEU A 50 6.81 8.57 2.97
CA LEU A 50 6.80 10.01 3.19
C LEU A 50 8.22 10.57 3.07
N ASP A 51 8.34 11.71 2.41
CA ASP A 51 9.57 12.50 2.33
C ASP A 51 9.26 14.00 2.44
N LYS A 52 10.23 14.86 2.10
CA LYS A 52 10.05 16.31 2.15
C LYS A 52 8.98 16.82 1.17
N THR A 53 8.72 16.07 0.12
CA THR A 53 7.83 16.38 -1.00
C THR A 53 6.49 15.70 -0.78
N VAL A 54 6.48 14.37 -0.56
CA VAL A 54 5.29 13.57 -0.27
C VAL A 54 5.06 13.53 1.24
N THR A 55 4.18 14.41 1.71
CA THR A 55 3.83 14.50 3.14
C THR A 55 2.53 13.76 3.45
N ALA A 56 2.31 13.45 4.73
CA ALA A 56 1.07 12.80 5.19
C ALA A 56 -0.20 13.57 4.76
N GLY A 57 -0.13 14.90 4.66
CA GLY A 57 -1.27 15.73 4.27
C GLY A 57 -1.71 15.48 2.83
N VAL A 58 -0.76 15.29 1.91
CA VAL A 58 -1.07 15.07 0.48
C VAL A 58 -1.50 13.64 0.19
N THR A 59 -1.17 12.68 1.07
CA THR A 59 -1.51 11.25 0.93
C THR A 59 -2.80 10.85 1.64
N THR A 60 -3.62 11.80 2.09
CA THR A 60 -4.87 11.53 2.83
C THR A 60 -5.92 10.79 2.02
N ASN A 61 -6.02 11.08 0.72
CA ASN A 61 -6.88 10.40 -0.23
C ASN A 61 -6.41 10.67 -1.67
N LEU A 62 -6.92 9.88 -2.62
CA LEU A 62 -6.54 10.00 -4.03
C LEU A 62 -6.85 11.39 -4.62
N SER A 63 -7.97 12.02 -4.23
CA SER A 63 -8.32 13.36 -4.72
C SER A 63 -7.31 14.42 -4.26
N THR A 64 -6.90 14.41 -2.99
CA THR A 64 -5.86 15.31 -2.47
C THR A 64 -4.54 15.06 -3.19
N PHE A 65 -4.17 13.78 -3.32
CA PHE A 65 -2.91 13.37 -3.94
C PHE A 65 -2.78 13.83 -5.39
N LEU A 66 -3.83 13.63 -6.20
CA LEU A 66 -3.87 14.01 -7.61
C LEU A 66 -3.91 15.54 -7.85
N ARG A 67 -4.34 16.32 -6.85
CA ARG A 67 -4.45 17.79 -6.96
C ARG A 67 -3.19 18.53 -6.53
N TRP A 68 -2.31 17.88 -5.77
CA TRP A 68 -1.14 18.51 -5.17
C TRP A 68 -0.09 18.89 -6.23
N ASP A 69 0.56 17.91 -6.85
CA ASP A 69 1.45 18.09 -7.99
C ASP A 69 1.18 16.93 -8.96
N LYS A 70 0.68 17.26 -10.16
CA LYS A 70 0.24 16.24 -11.11
C LYS A 70 1.38 15.37 -11.63
N GLN A 71 2.56 15.96 -11.83
CA GLN A 71 3.69 15.24 -12.40
C GLN A 71 4.26 14.29 -11.34
N VAL A 72 4.47 14.80 -10.12
CA VAL A 72 4.96 13.98 -9.01
C VAL A 72 3.94 12.90 -8.63
N ALA A 73 2.65 13.23 -8.58
CA ALA A 73 1.60 12.25 -8.31
C ALA A 73 1.56 11.15 -9.37
N PHE A 74 1.75 11.49 -10.65
CA PHE A 74 1.80 10.52 -11.74
C PHE A 74 2.98 9.56 -11.61
N GLU A 75 4.17 10.06 -11.28
CA GLU A 75 5.36 9.23 -11.03
C GLU A 75 5.14 8.27 -9.86
N TYR A 76 4.60 8.76 -8.74
CA TYR A 76 4.27 7.90 -7.59
C TYR A 76 3.20 6.86 -7.90
N LEU A 77 2.21 7.17 -8.75
CA LEU A 77 1.23 6.18 -9.19
C LEU A 77 1.88 5.08 -10.04
N HIS A 78 2.92 5.39 -10.82
CA HIS A 78 3.68 4.38 -11.54
C HIS A 78 4.47 3.46 -10.61
N TYR A 79 5.11 4.03 -9.57
CA TYR A 79 5.78 3.23 -8.55
C TYR A 79 4.79 2.32 -7.80
N MET A 80 3.66 2.87 -7.34
CA MET A 80 2.60 2.10 -6.67
C MET A 80 2.04 1.00 -7.58
N LYS A 81 1.88 1.26 -8.88
CA LYS A 81 1.45 0.24 -9.84
C LYS A 81 2.47 -0.90 -9.94
N SER A 82 3.76 -0.59 -10.05
CA SER A 82 4.83 -1.60 -10.11
C SER A 82 4.83 -2.49 -8.86
N ASP A 83 4.70 -1.87 -7.67
CA ASP A 83 4.65 -2.60 -6.40
C ASP A 83 3.37 -3.45 -6.29
N ALA A 84 2.23 -2.98 -6.85
CA ALA A 84 0.99 -3.74 -6.90
C ALA A 84 1.05 -4.94 -7.83
N GLU A 85 1.73 -4.80 -8.97
CA GLU A 85 1.96 -5.91 -9.89
C GLU A 85 2.89 -6.95 -9.26
N ALA A 86 3.92 -6.54 -8.54
CA ALA A 86 4.79 -7.45 -7.79
C ALA A 86 4.02 -8.19 -6.68
N ALA A 87 3.21 -7.48 -5.89
CA ALA A 87 2.36 -8.08 -4.87
C ALA A 87 1.34 -9.06 -5.47
N LYS A 88 0.76 -8.73 -6.62
CA LYS A 88 -0.15 -9.63 -7.36
C LYS A 88 0.54 -10.93 -7.76
N LEU A 89 1.77 -10.88 -8.27
CA LEU A 89 2.52 -12.09 -8.62
C LEU A 89 2.78 -12.99 -7.40
N MET A 90 3.07 -12.40 -6.24
CA MET A 90 3.22 -13.15 -4.98
C MET A 90 1.91 -13.83 -4.58
N ILE A 91 0.78 -13.13 -4.72
CA ILE A 91 -0.54 -13.71 -4.45
C ILE A 91 -0.81 -14.89 -5.39
N GLU A 92 -0.60 -14.71 -6.70
CA GLU A 92 -0.87 -15.72 -7.73
C GLU A 92 -0.02 -16.99 -7.56
N ASP A 93 1.23 -16.83 -7.13
CA ASP A 93 2.12 -17.92 -6.75
C ASP A 93 1.59 -18.66 -5.51
N GLU A 94 1.18 -17.93 -4.46
CA GLU A 94 0.63 -18.53 -3.25
C GLU A 94 -0.72 -19.24 -3.50
N MET A 95 -1.58 -18.66 -4.34
CA MET A 95 -2.82 -19.30 -4.79
C MET A 95 -2.55 -20.66 -5.44
N THR A 96 -1.54 -20.71 -6.32
CA THR A 96 -1.16 -21.94 -7.02
C THR A 96 -0.61 -22.98 -6.05
N LYS A 97 0.27 -22.56 -5.13
CA LYS A 97 0.88 -23.44 -4.12
C LYS A 97 -0.13 -24.01 -3.12
N GLN A 98 -1.07 -23.19 -2.64
CA GLN A 98 -2.01 -23.60 -1.60
C GLN A 98 -3.30 -24.22 -2.14
N HIS A 99 -3.75 -23.79 -3.33
CA HIS A 99 -5.07 -24.14 -3.85
C HIS A 99 -5.05 -24.83 -5.21
N GLY A 100 -3.94 -24.77 -5.95
CA GLY A 100 -3.79 -25.40 -7.27
C GLY A 100 -4.50 -24.68 -8.41
N PHE A 101 -5.07 -23.49 -8.17
CA PHE A 101 -5.67 -22.62 -9.19
C PHE A 101 -5.53 -21.15 -8.79
N GLN A 102 -5.72 -20.25 -9.76
CA GLN A 102 -5.68 -18.80 -9.57
C GLN A 102 -7.07 -18.19 -9.80
N TRP A 103 -7.34 -17.07 -9.14
CA TRP A 103 -8.52 -16.23 -9.36
C TRP A 103 -8.11 -14.76 -9.45
N ASP A 104 -9.05 -13.91 -9.89
CA ASP A 104 -8.77 -12.50 -10.14
C ASP A 104 -8.28 -11.76 -8.89
N VAL A 105 -7.21 -10.98 -9.07
CA VAL A 105 -6.68 -10.04 -8.08
C VAL A 105 -7.05 -8.62 -8.52
N PHE A 106 -7.83 -7.92 -7.70
CA PHE A 106 -8.21 -6.54 -7.93
C PHE A 106 -7.26 -5.58 -7.24
N ILE A 107 -6.84 -4.54 -7.97
CA ILE A 107 -5.96 -3.47 -7.49
C ILE A 107 -6.73 -2.16 -7.61
N GLY A 108 -6.76 -1.37 -6.53
CA GLY A 108 -7.45 -0.08 -6.55
C GLY A 108 -7.29 0.71 -5.28
N PHE A 109 -7.91 1.90 -5.28
CA PHE A 109 -7.99 2.78 -4.12
C PHE A 109 -9.40 2.78 -3.55
N HIS A 110 -9.53 2.99 -2.24
CA HIS A 110 -10.83 3.29 -1.65
C HIS A 110 -11.31 4.68 -2.11
N ALA A 111 -12.53 4.75 -2.65
CA ALA A 111 -13.16 6.02 -3.02
C ALA A 111 -13.32 6.96 -1.82
N VAL A 112 -13.62 6.39 -0.64
CA VAL A 112 -13.61 7.08 0.65
C VAL A 112 -12.70 6.30 1.60
N PRO A 113 -11.47 6.76 1.86
CA PRO A 113 -10.56 6.08 2.77
C PRO A 113 -11.09 6.06 4.20
N SER A 114 -11.04 4.90 4.86
CA SER A 114 -11.37 4.75 6.28
C SER A 114 -10.20 5.10 7.22
N MET A 115 -9.01 5.29 6.66
CA MET A 115 -7.73 5.54 7.33
C MET A 115 -7.09 6.76 6.65
N GLY A 116 -7.05 7.91 7.33
CA GLY A 116 -6.67 9.18 6.68
C GLY A 116 -6.55 10.40 7.59
N GLU A 117 -6.40 10.21 8.90
CA GLU A 117 -6.15 11.28 9.89
C GLU A 117 -4.72 11.19 10.46
#